data_AF-A0A2T5B695-F1
#
_entry.id   AF-A0A2T5B695-F1
#
_cell.length_a   1.000
_cell.length_b   1.000
_cell.length_c   1.000
_cell.angle_alpha   90.00
_cell.angle_beta   90.00
_cell.angle_gamma   90.00
#
_symmetry.space_group_name_H-M   'P 1'
#
loop_
_entity.id
_entity.type
_entity.pdbx_description
1 polymer ?
#
loop_
_entity_poly.entity_id
_entity_poly.type
_entity_poly.pdbx_seq_one_letter_code
_entity_poly.pdbx_strand_id
1 'polypeptide(L)'
;MSRAEKPSRRTVLAAAVAAAVVGPAVTAGVAEAAKVPARPVDYRAWTTHHDWRSGTAKGVRAVAGARPGVVIATPAGTTDYTDPHTGTTATWEYATWTSPVHRLRVPSTETIASWNAHTPAGTWIQVELNGTYSDGTRTPWYVMGRWAAGDQDIKRTSVDDQSDGKSSIWTDTFAIDDATTGLRLVSYRLRLTLYRKPGTRLTPTVWRLGAMGSDIPDRFTVPASTPGLAQELSVPRFSQEIHKGQYPEYDNGGEAWCSPTSSQMIIEYWGGRLTPEQLSWVDPSYADPQVDHAARFTYDYQYEGCGNWPFNAAYAATFEGLQGVVTRLGSLTDLETLIAAGIPAITSQSFLKEELTGAGYGTSGHLMTIIGFTADGDVIANDPASPSDDAVRRVYKRREWENIWLRTKRYNASGSVVSGTGGVCYLYFPARPTPHQRRALAAVGVR
;
A
#
# COMPACT_ATOMS: atom_id res chain seq x y z
N MET A 1 -14.52 -24.94 38.37
CA MET A 1 -14.15 -25.83 37.25
C MET A 1 -15.43 -26.31 36.58
N SER A 2 -15.73 -25.85 35.37
CA SER A 2 -16.49 -26.60 34.36
C SER A 2 -16.58 -25.76 33.10
N ARG A 3 -16.19 -26.38 31.99
CA ARG A 3 -16.38 -25.90 30.62
C ARG A 3 -17.88 -25.74 30.32
N ALA A 4 -18.19 -24.85 29.38
CA ALA A 4 -19.39 -24.95 28.56
C ALA A 4 -18.99 -24.78 27.09
N GLU A 5 -19.40 -25.76 26.30
CA GLU A 5 -19.02 -26.02 24.92
C GLU A 5 -19.76 -25.12 23.91
N LYS A 6 -19.12 -24.95 22.75
CA LYS A 6 -19.72 -24.40 21.53
C LYS A 6 -20.76 -25.37 20.96
N PRO A 7 -21.84 -24.90 20.30
CA PRO A 7 -22.61 -25.76 19.42
C PRO A 7 -22.05 -25.73 17.99
N SER A 8 -21.79 -26.93 17.46
CA SER A 8 -21.72 -27.23 16.03
C SER A 8 -23.13 -27.40 15.45
N ARG A 9 -23.35 -27.11 14.16
CA ARG A 9 -24.40 -27.80 13.38
C ARG A 9 -23.96 -28.07 11.94
N ARG A 10 -24.01 -29.36 11.58
CA ARG A 10 -23.97 -29.92 10.22
C ARG A 10 -25.39 -30.03 9.66
N THR A 11 -25.53 -29.59 8.41
CA THR A 11 -26.15 -30.21 7.20
C THR A 11 -27.36 -31.15 7.31
N VAL A 12 -28.33 -31.01 6.37
CA VAL A 12 -28.83 -32.07 5.42
C VAL A 12 -30.04 -31.62 4.54
N LEU A 13 -29.85 -31.75 3.20
CA LEU A 13 -30.75 -32.12 2.06
C LEU A 13 -32.14 -31.42 1.84
N ALA A 14 -32.77 -31.36 0.64
CA ALA A 14 -32.46 -31.63 -0.78
C ALA A 14 -33.64 -31.18 -1.68
N ALA A 15 -33.30 -30.69 -2.88
CA ALA A 15 -33.88 -30.96 -4.21
C ALA A 15 -35.30 -30.48 -4.64
N ALA A 16 -35.33 -29.79 -5.80
CA ALA A 16 -36.28 -30.03 -6.90
C ALA A 16 -35.69 -29.52 -8.23
N VAL A 17 -35.65 -30.40 -9.23
CA VAL A 17 -35.26 -30.15 -10.63
C VAL A 17 -36.54 -29.94 -11.44
N ALA A 18 -36.58 -28.94 -12.31
CA ALA A 18 -37.52 -28.88 -13.42
C ALA A 18 -36.78 -28.38 -14.67
N ALA A 19 -36.69 -29.26 -15.67
CA ALA A 19 -36.16 -28.99 -16.99
C ALA A 19 -37.26 -28.39 -17.88
N ALA A 20 -36.92 -27.35 -18.64
CA ALA A 20 -37.68 -26.95 -19.82
C ALA A 20 -36.71 -26.68 -20.97
N VAL A 21 -36.85 -27.48 -22.03
CA VAL A 21 -36.09 -27.44 -23.28
C VAL A 21 -36.82 -26.50 -24.23
N VAL A 22 -36.13 -25.45 -24.73
CA VAL A 22 -36.54 -24.69 -25.91
C VAL A 22 -35.30 -24.44 -26.77
N GLY A 23 -35.36 -24.88 -28.03
CA GLY A 23 -34.26 -24.81 -29.01
C GLY A 23 -33.95 -23.41 -29.55
N PRO A 24 -32.87 -23.26 -30.33
CA PRO A 24 -32.24 -21.96 -30.56
C PRO A 24 -32.92 -21.18 -31.70
N ALA A 25 -33.32 -19.95 -31.41
CA ALA A 25 -33.56 -18.93 -32.43
C ALA A 25 -32.24 -18.15 -32.62
N VAL A 26 -31.67 -18.24 -33.83
CA VAL A 26 -30.46 -17.50 -34.21
C VAL A 26 -30.85 -16.05 -34.45
N THR A 27 -30.61 -15.18 -33.47
CA THR A 27 -30.61 -13.73 -33.65
C THR A 27 -29.17 -13.28 -33.88
N ALA A 28 -28.93 -12.66 -35.02
CA ALA A 28 -27.65 -12.04 -35.36
C ALA A 28 -27.39 -10.88 -34.39
N GLY A 29 -26.61 -11.16 -33.34
CA GLY A 29 -26.17 -10.17 -32.37
C GLY A 29 -25.14 -9.23 -33.00
N VAL A 30 -25.51 -7.96 -33.11
CA VAL A 30 -24.56 -6.85 -33.28
C VAL A 30 -23.51 -7.01 -32.19
N ALA A 31 -22.23 -7.10 -32.56
CA ALA A 31 -21.13 -7.21 -31.62
C ALA A 31 -21.17 -6.01 -30.65
N GLU A 32 -21.69 -6.24 -29.46
CA GLU A 32 -21.59 -5.31 -28.35
C GLU A 32 -20.08 -5.18 -28.08
N ALA A 33 -19.52 -4.00 -28.33
CA ALA A 33 -18.15 -3.71 -27.95
C ALA A 33 -18.02 -4.08 -26.47
N ALA A 34 -17.22 -5.12 -26.18
CA ALA A 34 -17.06 -5.63 -24.83
C ALA A 34 -16.71 -4.46 -23.91
N LYS A 35 -17.65 -4.06 -23.05
CA LYS A 35 -17.40 -3.05 -22.03
C LYS A 35 -16.24 -3.56 -21.21
N VAL A 36 -15.12 -2.84 -21.23
CA VAL A 36 -14.00 -3.09 -20.31
C VAL A 36 -14.61 -3.21 -18.91
N PRO A 37 -14.45 -4.35 -18.22
CA PRO A 37 -15.03 -4.54 -16.91
C PRO A 37 -14.65 -3.36 -16.02
N ALA A 38 -15.62 -2.79 -15.31
CA ALA A 38 -15.34 -1.73 -14.37
C ALA A 38 -14.31 -2.24 -13.35
N ARG A 39 -13.19 -1.53 -13.19
CA ARG A 39 -12.18 -1.89 -12.20
C ARG A 39 -12.81 -1.88 -10.82
N PRO A 40 -12.58 -2.90 -9.96
CA PRO A 40 -13.08 -2.93 -8.59
C PRO A 40 -12.24 -2.04 -7.63
N VAL A 41 -11.53 -1.06 -8.18
CA VAL A 41 -10.60 -0.18 -7.46
C VAL A 41 -10.80 1.25 -7.96
N ASP A 42 -10.88 2.19 -7.02
CA ASP A 42 -10.83 3.62 -7.29
C ASP A 42 -9.64 4.25 -6.56
N TYR A 43 -8.91 5.12 -7.24
CA TYR A 43 -7.80 5.85 -6.65
C TYR A 43 -7.96 7.34 -6.93
N ARG A 44 -7.93 8.15 -5.87
CA ARG A 44 -7.91 9.61 -5.96
C ARG A 44 -6.82 10.19 -5.08
N ALA A 45 -5.98 11.02 -5.68
CA ALA A 45 -4.99 11.81 -4.98
C ALA A 45 -5.04 13.29 -5.39
N TRP A 46 -4.73 14.18 -4.46
CA TRP A 46 -4.50 15.60 -4.66
C TRP A 46 -3.00 15.83 -4.81
N THR A 47 -2.58 16.36 -5.97
CA THR A 47 -1.15 16.49 -6.33
C THR A 47 -0.83 17.81 -7.03
N THR A 48 -1.81 18.44 -7.66
CA THR A 48 -1.62 19.70 -8.40
C THR A 48 -1.88 20.92 -7.52
N HIS A 49 -1.37 22.08 -7.92
CA HIS A 49 -1.69 23.34 -7.24
C HIS A 49 -3.21 23.60 -7.21
N HIS A 50 -3.94 23.26 -8.28
CA HIS A 50 -5.39 23.36 -8.31
C HIS A 50 -6.06 22.43 -7.29
N ASP A 51 -5.59 21.19 -7.19
CA ASP A 51 -6.07 20.23 -6.18
C ASP A 51 -5.91 20.80 -4.76
N TRP A 52 -4.73 21.33 -4.43
CA TRP A 52 -4.48 21.90 -3.11
C TRP A 52 -5.36 23.11 -2.81
N ARG A 53 -5.64 23.97 -3.79
CA ARG A 53 -6.58 25.09 -3.62
C ARG A 53 -8.05 24.68 -3.52
N SER A 54 -8.41 23.48 -3.97
CA SER A 54 -9.79 23.00 -3.91
C SER A 54 -10.22 22.58 -2.49
N GLY A 55 -9.26 22.28 -1.61
CA GLY A 55 -9.53 21.92 -0.22
C GLY A 55 -9.74 23.12 0.70
N THR A 56 -10.26 22.85 1.90
CA THR A 56 -10.42 23.85 2.96
C THR A 56 -9.10 24.00 3.71
N ALA A 57 -8.51 25.19 3.64
CA ALA A 57 -7.27 25.53 4.32
C ALA A 57 -7.53 26.22 5.67
N LYS A 58 -6.85 25.76 6.72
CA LYS A 58 -6.75 26.43 8.02
C LYS A 58 -5.27 26.56 8.37
N GLY A 59 -4.68 27.71 8.08
CA GLY A 59 -3.28 28.00 8.35
C GLY A 59 -2.26 27.40 7.36
N VAL A 60 -2.72 26.62 6.38
CA VAL A 60 -1.89 26.10 5.29
C VAL A 60 -1.94 27.01 4.07
N ARG A 61 -0.95 26.90 3.19
CA ARG A 61 -1.04 27.42 1.81
C ARG A 61 -0.60 26.39 0.78
N ALA A 62 -1.20 26.45 -0.40
CA ALA A 62 -0.70 25.74 -1.56
C ALA A 62 0.57 26.42 -2.09
N VAL A 63 1.52 25.61 -2.53
CA VAL A 63 2.76 26.05 -3.18
C VAL A 63 2.73 25.55 -4.62
N ALA A 64 2.88 26.46 -5.57
CA ALA A 64 3.03 26.14 -6.98
C ALA A 64 4.48 25.74 -7.31
N GLY A 65 4.72 25.27 -8.53
CA GLY A 65 6.06 24.92 -9.02
C GLY A 65 6.08 23.56 -9.69
N ALA A 66 7.29 23.03 -9.91
CA ALA A 66 7.50 21.75 -10.59
C ALA A 66 6.92 20.55 -9.82
N ARG A 67 6.83 20.65 -8.48
CA ARG A 67 6.20 19.68 -7.59
C ARG A 67 5.30 20.42 -6.60
N PRO A 68 4.04 20.73 -6.98
CA PRO A 68 3.13 21.45 -6.10
C PRO A 68 2.90 20.71 -4.79
N GLY A 69 2.67 21.46 -3.72
CA GLY A 69 2.44 20.88 -2.41
C GLY A 69 1.68 21.82 -1.48
N VAL A 70 1.48 21.37 -0.25
CA VAL A 70 0.89 22.15 0.84
C VAL A 70 1.88 22.28 1.99
N VAL A 71 1.96 23.48 2.55
CA VAL A 71 2.88 23.87 3.64
C VAL A 71 2.14 24.70 4.69
N ILE A 72 2.73 24.84 5.87
CA ILE A 72 2.28 25.78 6.90
C ILE A 72 2.55 27.21 6.41
N ALA A 73 1.53 28.07 6.47
CA ALA A 73 1.65 29.51 6.26
C ALA A 73 1.68 30.23 7.61
N THR A 74 0.52 30.33 8.26
CA THR A 74 0.36 30.82 9.64
C THR A 74 -0.28 29.69 10.43
N PRO A 75 0.32 29.21 11.52
CA PRO A 75 -0.25 28.10 12.28
C PRO A 75 -1.68 28.45 12.74
N ALA A 76 -2.57 27.48 12.66
CA ALA A 76 -3.95 27.61 13.15
C ALA A 76 -4.02 27.63 14.68
N GLY A 77 -3.01 27.08 15.35
CA GLY A 77 -2.85 27.10 16.79
C GLY A 77 -1.68 26.24 17.24
N THR A 78 -1.62 25.98 18.54
CA THR A 78 -0.69 25.02 19.15
C THR A 78 -1.46 23.86 19.78
N THR A 79 -0.82 22.71 19.87
CA THR A 79 -1.31 21.54 20.60
C THR A 79 -0.14 20.81 21.23
N ASP A 80 -0.37 20.20 22.38
CA ASP A 80 0.58 19.24 22.94
C ASP A 80 0.34 17.86 22.30
N TYR A 81 1.43 17.14 22.06
CA TYR A 81 1.42 15.75 21.65
C TYR A 81 2.34 14.96 22.56
N THR A 82 1.77 13.96 23.24
CA THR A 82 2.52 12.93 23.95
C THR A 82 2.71 11.77 23.01
N ASP A 83 3.97 11.50 22.66
CA ASP A 83 4.33 10.34 21.87
C ASP A 83 4.10 9.06 22.70
N PRO A 84 3.23 8.13 22.27
CA PRO A 84 2.83 6.98 23.08
C PRO A 84 3.97 5.98 23.31
N HIS A 85 5.01 6.02 22.47
CA HIS A 85 6.12 5.07 22.47
C HIS A 85 7.30 5.54 23.31
N THR A 86 7.41 6.85 23.53
CA THR A 86 8.48 7.44 24.37
C THR A 86 7.96 8.09 25.64
N GLY A 87 6.66 8.35 25.76
CA GLY A 87 6.05 9.12 26.85
C GLY A 87 6.43 10.60 26.86
N THR A 88 7.19 11.08 25.86
CA THR A 88 7.64 12.47 25.80
C THR A 88 6.53 13.35 25.25
N THR A 89 6.22 14.43 25.99
CA THR A 89 5.27 15.46 25.56
C THR A 89 6.00 16.66 24.98
N ALA A 90 5.60 17.09 23.79
CA ALA A 90 6.08 18.32 23.18
C ALA A 90 4.92 19.15 22.63
N THR A 91 5.05 20.47 22.69
CA THR A 91 4.12 21.41 22.06
C THR A 91 4.47 21.61 20.59
N TRP A 92 3.45 21.62 19.74
CA TRP A 92 3.55 21.77 18.29
C TRP A 92 2.63 22.87 17.78
N GLU A 93 3.14 23.72 16.90
CA GLU A 93 2.29 24.53 16.04
C GLU A 93 1.69 23.64 14.95
N TYR A 94 0.40 23.81 14.65
CA TYR A 94 -0.27 23.02 13.62
C TYR A 94 -1.02 23.86 12.60
N ALA A 95 -1.19 23.31 11.41
CA ALA A 95 -2.08 23.82 10.39
C ALA A 95 -2.77 22.65 9.67
N THR A 96 -3.98 22.85 9.16
CA THR A 96 -4.81 21.79 8.61
C THR A 96 -5.25 22.10 7.19
N TRP A 97 -5.19 21.08 6.33
CA TRP A 97 -5.85 21.04 5.04
C TRP A 97 -6.90 19.93 5.05
N THR A 98 -8.11 20.18 4.53
CA THR A 98 -9.15 19.15 4.39
C THR A 98 -9.63 19.07 2.95
N SER A 99 -9.64 17.87 2.40
CA SER A 99 -10.04 17.65 1.01
C SER A 99 -11.53 17.97 0.77
N PRO A 100 -11.91 18.28 -0.48
CA PRO A 100 -13.28 18.07 -0.93
C PRO A 100 -13.72 16.62 -0.69
N VAL A 101 -15.03 16.39 -0.67
CA VAL A 101 -15.55 15.02 -0.69
C VAL A 101 -15.17 14.37 -2.00
N HIS A 102 -14.54 13.20 -1.93
CA HIS A 102 -14.39 12.30 -3.06
C HIS A 102 -15.45 11.22 -2.99
N ARG A 103 -16.29 11.12 -4.03
CA ARG A 103 -17.23 10.01 -4.18
C ARG A 103 -16.51 8.87 -4.88
N LEU A 104 -16.42 7.74 -4.19
CA LEU A 104 -15.77 6.55 -4.73
C LEU A 104 -16.54 6.06 -5.96
N ARG A 105 -15.82 5.84 -7.06
CA ARG A 105 -16.42 5.20 -8.25
C ARG A 105 -16.77 3.74 -8.00
N VAL A 106 -16.12 3.14 -7.00
CA VAL A 106 -16.38 1.80 -6.48
C VAL A 106 -16.70 1.94 -4.99
N PRO A 107 -17.97 1.85 -4.57
CA PRO A 107 -18.30 1.73 -3.15
C PRO A 107 -17.44 0.63 -2.52
N SER A 108 -16.66 0.97 -1.52
CA SER A 108 -15.50 0.18 -1.11
C SER A 108 -15.75 -0.56 0.21
N THR A 109 -15.19 -1.76 0.33
CA THR A 109 -15.07 -2.49 1.61
C THR A 109 -13.77 -2.15 2.32
N GLU A 110 -12.73 -1.76 1.57
CA GLU A 110 -11.44 -1.36 2.12
C GLU A 110 -10.98 -0.02 1.56
N THR A 111 -10.22 0.74 2.34
CA THR A 111 -9.58 1.97 1.88
C THR A 111 -8.22 2.19 2.55
N ILE A 112 -7.19 2.50 1.76
CA ILE A 112 -5.85 2.81 2.25
C ILE A 112 -5.50 4.25 1.88
N ALA A 113 -5.34 5.09 2.89
CA ALA A 113 -4.84 6.45 2.70
C ALA A 113 -3.31 6.44 2.60
N SER A 114 -2.74 7.21 1.68
CA SER A 114 -1.29 7.34 1.51
C SER A 114 -0.88 8.77 1.16
N TRP A 115 0.37 9.11 1.44
CA TRP A 115 0.92 10.44 1.26
C TRP A 115 2.35 10.40 0.76
N ASN A 116 2.83 11.51 0.20
CA ASN A 116 4.23 11.74 -0.13
C ASN A 116 4.61 13.09 0.48
N ALA A 117 5.58 13.08 1.38
CA ALA A 117 5.90 14.26 2.17
C ALA A 117 7.40 14.39 2.42
N HIS A 118 7.86 15.63 2.51
CA HIS A 118 9.11 15.99 3.14
C HIS A 118 8.82 16.55 4.53
N THR A 119 9.44 15.96 5.55
CA THR A 119 9.30 16.35 6.95
C THR A 119 10.71 16.60 7.50
N PRO A 120 11.25 17.83 7.35
CA PRO A 120 12.50 18.20 8.00
C PRO A 120 12.44 17.95 9.52
N ALA A 121 13.59 17.74 10.14
CA ALA A 121 13.67 17.65 11.60
C ALA A 121 12.97 18.84 12.28
N GLY A 122 12.17 18.57 13.30
CA GLY A 122 11.26 19.53 13.93
C GLY A 122 9.90 19.64 13.25
N THR A 123 9.53 18.70 12.39
CA THR A 123 8.21 18.66 11.72
C THR A 123 7.69 17.24 11.55
N TRP A 124 6.36 17.09 11.49
CA TRP A 124 5.71 15.82 11.21
C TRP A 124 4.28 16.07 10.68
N ILE A 125 3.57 15.02 10.28
CA ILE A 125 2.20 15.11 9.75
C ILE A 125 1.28 14.05 10.36
N GLN A 126 -0.01 14.35 10.38
CA GLN A 126 -1.07 13.38 10.64
C GLN A 126 -2.04 13.34 9.46
N VAL A 127 -2.44 12.14 9.06
CA VAL A 127 -3.47 11.93 8.03
C VAL A 127 -4.67 11.24 8.64
N GLU A 128 -5.87 11.76 8.35
CA GLU A 128 -7.12 11.25 8.88
C GLU A 128 -8.16 11.07 7.79
N LEU A 129 -9.03 10.06 7.95
CA LEU A 129 -10.11 9.73 7.03
C LEU A 129 -11.46 9.89 7.72
N ASN A 130 -12.41 10.52 7.04
CA ASN A 130 -13.82 10.52 7.40
C ASN A 130 -14.65 10.19 6.19
N GLY A 131 -15.64 9.32 6.35
CA GLY A 131 -16.45 8.84 5.25
C GLY A 131 -17.94 8.82 5.52
N THR A 132 -18.66 8.49 4.45
CA THR A 132 -20.09 8.23 4.46
C THR A 132 -20.31 6.82 3.95
N TYR A 133 -21.12 6.06 4.68
CA TYR A 133 -21.53 4.71 4.32
C TYR A 133 -22.69 4.71 3.32
N SER A 134 -22.95 3.57 2.68
CA SER A 134 -24.07 3.37 1.77
C SER A 134 -25.44 3.52 2.42
N ASP A 135 -25.54 3.38 3.75
CA ASP A 135 -26.76 3.63 4.53
C ASP A 135 -26.97 5.11 4.91
N GLY A 136 -26.06 6.00 4.46
CA GLY A 136 -26.11 7.44 4.72
C GLY A 136 -25.49 7.89 6.06
N THR A 137 -25.15 6.96 6.95
CA THR A 137 -24.44 7.28 8.20
C THR A 137 -22.96 7.59 7.93
N ARG A 138 -22.26 8.14 8.93
CA ARG A 138 -20.86 8.59 8.78
C ARG A 138 -19.95 7.87 9.74
N THR A 139 -18.72 7.63 9.29
CA THR A 139 -17.63 7.20 10.17
C THR A 139 -17.28 8.33 11.17
N PRO A 140 -16.56 8.04 12.26
CA PRO A 140 -15.76 9.04 12.95
C PRO A 140 -14.59 9.54 12.06
N TRP A 141 -13.74 10.42 12.59
CA TRP A 141 -12.43 10.66 11.96
C TRP A 141 -11.45 9.61 12.47
N TYR A 142 -10.98 8.76 11.56
CA TYR A 142 -9.93 7.79 11.84
C TYR A 142 -8.56 8.39 11.55
N VAL A 143 -7.60 8.18 12.45
CA VAL A 143 -6.19 8.50 12.21
C VAL A 143 -5.58 7.36 11.38
N MET A 144 -5.21 7.67 10.14
CA MET A 144 -4.60 6.71 9.21
C MET A 144 -3.08 6.64 9.38
N GLY A 145 -2.48 7.56 10.14
CA GLY A 145 -1.08 7.52 10.53
C GLY A 145 -0.56 8.87 11.02
N ARG A 146 0.41 8.80 11.94
CA ARG A 146 1.27 9.91 12.35
C ARG A 146 2.68 9.65 11.85
N TRP A 147 3.22 10.56 11.05
CA TRP A 147 4.40 10.28 10.25
C TRP A 147 5.39 11.45 10.21
N ALA A 148 6.66 11.13 10.42
CA ALA A 148 7.84 11.94 10.11
C ALA A 148 8.78 11.11 9.23
N ALA A 149 9.77 11.69 8.56
CA ALA A 149 10.72 10.90 7.78
C ALA A 149 11.68 10.16 8.73
N GLY A 150 12.28 10.91 9.66
CA GLY A 150 13.05 10.34 10.77
C GLY A 150 12.19 9.87 11.95
N ASP A 151 12.86 9.42 13.00
CA ASP A 151 12.26 8.83 14.21
C ASP A 151 12.64 9.59 15.50
N GLN A 152 13.09 10.84 15.37
CA GLN A 152 13.58 11.69 16.47
C GLN A 152 12.57 12.73 16.94
N ASP A 153 11.66 13.18 16.07
CA ASP A 153 10.62 14.15 16.42
C ASP A 153 9.39 13.47 17.01
N ILE A 154 8.99 12.36 16.38
CA ILE A 154 8.00 11.40 16.86
C ILE A 154 8.46 9.99 16.45
N LYS A 155 8.00 8.99 17.18
CA LYS A 155 7.97 7.60 16.74
C LYS A 155 6.78 7.43 15.81
N ARG A 156 7.08 7.33 14.50
CA ARG A 156 6.06 7.16 13.45
C ARG A 156 5.17 5.98 13.79
N THR A 157 3.87 6.17 13.68
CA THR A 157 2.93 5.23 14.30
C THR A 157 1.59 5.18 13.59
N SER A 158 1.09 3.97 13.37
CA SER A 158 -0.35 3.72 13.25
C SER A 158 -1.05 3.94 14.60
N VAL A 159 -2.38 3.82 14.62
CA VAL A 159 -3.18 4.01 15.83
C VAL A 159 -4.15 2.83 15.95
N ASP A 160 -4.02 2.09 17.05
CA ASP A 160 -4.83 0.90 17.34
C ASP A 160 -6.24 1.24 17.84
N ASP A 161 -7.07 0.19 17.93
CA ASP A 161 -8.38 0.20 18.58
C ASP A 161 -9.38 1.23 18.02
N GLN A 162 -9.24 1.55 16.75
CA GLN A 162 -10.15 2.44 16.04
C GLN A 162 -11.28 1.67 15.38
N SER A 163 -12.50 1.75 15.92
CA SER A 163 -13.71 1.20 15.29
C SER A 163 -14.97 2.03 15.58
N ASP A 164 -16.05 1.78 14.84
CA ASP A 164 -17.38 2.35 15.09
C ASP A 164 -18.51 1.31 15.12
N GLY A 165 -18.15 0.02 15.16
CA GLY A 165 -19.09 -1.12 15.10
C GLY A 165 -19.60 -1.44 13.69
N LYS A 166 -19.15 -0.70 12.67
CA LYS A 166 -19.39 -0.98 11.24
C LYS A 166 -18.09 -1.11 10.45
N SER A 167 -17.06 -0.38 10.87
CA SER A 167 -15.73 -0.42 10.32
C SER A 167 -14.66 -0.29 11.39
N SER A 168 -13.48 -0.76 11.04
CA SER A 168 -12.27 -0.70 11.87
C SER A 168 -11.06 -0.29 11.03
N ILE A 169 -10.03 0.24 11.69
CA ILE A 169 -8.70 0.43 11.09
C ILE A 169 -7.79 -0.72 11.49
N TRP A 170 -7.26 -1.43 10.49
CA TRP A 170 -6.25 -2.46 10.65
C TRP A 170 -4.90 -1.90 10.23
N THR A 171 -4.12 -1.40 11.21
CA THR A 171 -2.83 -0.70 11.02
C THR A 171 -2.93 0.54 10.11
N ASP A 172 -3.09 0.36 8.81
CA ASP A 172 -3.16 1.39 7.77
C ASP A 172 -4.40 1.29 6.87
N THR A 173 -5.22 0.26 7.06
CA THR A 173 -6.35 -0.06 6.18
C THR A 173 -7.67 0.13 6.92
N PHE A 174 -8.49 1.04 6.43
CA PHE A 174 -9.91 1.07 6.77
C PHE A 174 -10.59 -0.18 6.18
N ALA A 175 -11.38 -0.90 6.98
CA ALA A 175 -12.15 -2.05 6.51
C ALA A 175 -13.58 -2.04 7.09
N ILE A 176 -14.56 -2.36 6.25
CA ILE A 176 -15.92 -2.70 6.70
C ILE A 176 -15.85 -4.04 7.44
N ASP A 177 -16.35 -4.08 8.68
CA ASP A 177 -16.21 -5.25 9.57
C ASP A 177 -16.94 -6.47 9.03
N ASP A 178 -18.13 -6.28 8.45
CA ASP A 178 -18.91 -7.32 7.77
C ASP A 178 -19.40 -6.86 6.40
N ALA A 179 -18.58 -7.12 5.38
CA ALA A 179 -18.89 -6.81 3.99
C ALA A 179 -20.10 -7.59 3.43
N THR A 180 -20.53 -8.68 4.08
CA THR A 180 -21.66 -9.52 3.62
C THR A 180 -23.01 -8.84 3.82
N THR A 181 -23.07 -7.85 4.72
CA THR A 181 -24.25 -6.98 4.93
C THR A 181 -24.57 -6.10 3.72
N GLY A 182 -23.64 -5.96 2.77
CA GLY A 182 -23.74 -5.01 1.66
C GLY A 182 -23.37 -3.57 2.03
N LEU A 183 -22.97 -3.30 3.28
CA LEU A 183 -22.46 -2.00 3.70
C LEU A 183 -21.17 -1.67 2.94
N ARG A 184 -21.05 -0.42 2.46
CA ARG A 184 -19.88 0.08 1.74
C ARG A 184 -19.55 1.51 2.16
N LEU A 185 -18.27 1.87 2.09
CA LEU A 185 -17.85 3.26 2.09
C LEU A 185 -18.13 3.85 0.70
N VAL A 186 -18.97 4.88 0.60
CA VAL A 186 -19.37 5.47 -0.70
C VAL A 186 -18.66 6.78 -1.01
N SER A 187 -18.15 7.48 0.01
CA SER A 187 -17.37 8.69 -0.17
C SER A 187 -16.49 8.95 1.05
N TYR A 188 -15.42 9.72 0.86
CA TYR A 188 -14.54 10.13 1.94
C TYR A 188 -14.02 11.56 1.79
N ARG A 189 -13.51 12.09 2.90
CA ARG A 189 -12.60 13.24 2.97
C ARG A 189 -11.32 12.80 3.66
N LEU A 190 -10.21 13.40 3.25
CA LEU A 190 -8.95 13.32 3.99
C LEU A 190 -8.68 14.65 4.69
N ARG A 191 -8.23 14.57 5.94
CA ARG A 191 -7.70 15.71 6.68
C ARG A 191 -6.21 15.48 6.88
N LEU A 192 -5.42 16.45 6.48
CA LEU A 192 -3.98 16.50 6.68
C LEU A 192 -3.69 17.60 7.70
N THR A 193 -3.01 17.23 8.79
CA THR A 193 -2.51 18.17 9.77
C THR A 193 -0.99 18.18 9.70
N LEU A 194 -0.42 19.38 9.51
CA LEU A 194 1.00 19.64 9.44
C LEU A 194 1.44 20.20 10.79
N TYR A 195 2.53 19.67 11.34
CA TYR A 195 3.08 20.10 12.62
C TYR A 195 4.51 20.61 12.46
N ARG A 196 4.86 21.61 13.27
CA ARG A 196 6.24 22.10 13.42
C ARG A 196 6.52 22.54 14.85
N LYS A 197 7.81 22.57 15.23
CA LYS A 197 8.23 23.16 16.51
C LYS A 197 7.82 24.65 16.59
N PRO A 198 7.23 25.10 17.71
CA PRO A 198 6.78 26.50 17.87
C PRO A 198 7.88 27.52 17.61
N GLY A 199 7.51 28.66 17.03
CA GLY A 199 8.44 29.77 16.76
C GLY A 199 9.43 29.53 15.61
N THR A 200 9.41 28.37 14.96
CA THR A 200 10.27 28.08 13.81
C THR A 200 9.62 28.47 12.48
N ARG A 201 10.42 28.65 11.43
CA ARG A 201 9.94 28.80 10.04
C ARG A 201 9.93 27.49 9.26
N LEU A 202 10.20 26.37 9.93
CA LEU A 202 10.19 25.04 9.31
C LEU A 202 8.77 24.72 8.82
N THR A 203 8.67 23.90 7.79
CA THR A 203 7.38 23.36 7.37
C THR A 203 7.59 21.97 6.81
N PRO A 204 6.75 20.99 7.19
CA PRO A 204 6.62 19.82 6.36
C PRO A 204 5.98 20.26 5.03
N THR A 205 6.30 19.57 3.95
CA THR A 205 5.73 19.80 2.62
C THR A 205 5.11 18.50 2.15
N VAL A 206 3.80 18.51 1.84
CA VAL A 206 3.11 17.34 1.31
C VAL A 206 2.81 17.56 -0.17
N TRP A 207 3.31 16.67 -1.03
CA TRP A 207 3.19 16.77 -2.50
C TRP A 207 2.11 15.87 -3.07
N ARG A 208 1.74 14.81 -2.35
CA ARG A 208 0.64 13.91 -2.70
C ARG A 208 -0.08 13.52 -1.41
N LEU A 209 -1.40 13.58 -1.46
CA LEU A 209 -2.28 12.96 -0.46
C LEU A 209 -3.39 12.26 -1.23
N GLY A 210 -3.72 11.02 -0.89
CA GLY A 210 -4.77 10.30 -1.59
C GLY A 210 -5.21 9.05 -0.85
N ALA A 211 -6.20 8.37 -1.42
CA ALA A 211 -6.59 7.05 -0.96
C ALA A 211 -6.96 6.15 -2.14
N MET A 212 -6.68 4.86 -1.97
CA MET A 212 -7.21 3.78 -2.79
C MET A 212 -8.40 3.18 -2.05
N GLY A 213 -9.56 3.09 -2.69
CA GLY A 213 -10.71 2.33 -2.22
C GLY A 213 -10.97 1.13 -3.12
N SER A 214 -11.36 0.00 -2.54
CA SER A 214 -11.67 -1.22 -3.29
C SER A 214 -12.80 -2.04 -2.71
N ASP A 215 -13.47 -2.79 -3.59
CA ASP A 215 -14.41 -3.87 -3.23
C ASP A 215 -14.05 -5.11 -4.05
N ILE A 216 -13.00 -5.80 -3.62
CA ILE A 216 -12.53 -7.03 -4.30
C ILE A 216 -13.34 -8.21 -3.75
N PRO A 217 -14.06 -8.97 -4.60
CA PRO A 217 -14.87 -10.08 -4.12
C PRO A 217 -14.02 -11.20 -3.52
N ASP A 218 -14.64 -11.95 -2.60
CA ASP A 218 -14.08 -13.19 -2.06
C ASP A 218 -13.81 -14.18 -3.18
N ARG A 219 -12.55 -14.60 -3.31
CA ARG A 219 -12.10 -15.54 -4.33
C ARG A 219 -10.85 -16.28 -3.88
N PHE A 220 -10.86 -17.60 -4.10
CA PHE A 220 -9.71 -18.48 -3.87
C PHE A 220 -8.81 -18.59 -5.11
N THR A 221 -9.39 -18.32 -6.28
CA THR A 221 -8.67 -18.30 -7.55
C THR A 221 -9.08 -17.11 -8.40
N VAL A 222 -8.24 -16.79 -9.38
CA VAL A 222 -8.50 -15.72 -10.35
C VAL A 222 -8.42 -16.26 -11.78
N PRO A 223 -9.04 -15.60 -12.77
CA PRO A 223 -8.81 -15.91 -14.18
C PRO A 223 -7.32 -15.80 -14.53
N ALA A 224 -6.83 -16.70 -15.39
CA ALA A 224 -5.46 -16.61 -15.88
C ALA A 224 -5.34 -15.50 -16.93
N SER A 225 -4.32 -14.65 -16.82
CA SER A 225 -3.95 -13.72 -17.89
C SER A 225 -3.09 -14.40 -18.96
N THR A 226 -3.26 -13.97 -20.20
CA THR A 226 -2.41 -14.37 -21.32
C THR A 226 -1.11 -13.56 -21.29
N PRO A 227 0.07 -14.20 -21.38
CA PRO A 227 1.35 -13.48 -21.53
C PRO A 227 1.35 -12.54 -22.74
N GLY A 228 1.84 -11.32 -22.55
CA GLY A 228 1.95 -10.32 -23.61
C GLY A 228 3.31 -9.61 -23.71
N LEU A 229 4.21 -9.83 -22.76
CA LEU A 229 5.49 -9.12 -22.67
C LEU A 229 6.62 -10.09 -22.30
N ALA A 230 7.78 -9.90 -22.93
CA ALA A 230 9.05 -10.52 -22.53
C ALA A 230 10.10 -9.42 -22.36
N GLN A 231 10.38 -9.06 -21.11
CA GLN A 231 11.27 -7.95 -20.76
C GLN A 231 11.71 -8.10 -19.30
N GLU A 232 12.93 -7.70 -19.00
CA GLU A 232 13.44 -7.63 -17.64
C GLU A 232 14.09 -6.26 -17.38
N LEU A 233 13.72 -5.64 -16.27
CA LEU A 233 14.29 -4.38 -15.79
C LEU A 233 15.50 -4.67 -14.90
N SER A 234 16.56 -3.88 -15.04
CA SER A 234 17.79 -4.00 -14.26
C SER A 234 17.64 -3.39 -12.86
N VAL A 235 16.71 -3.95 -12.06
CA VAL A 235 16.50 -3.55 -10.67
C VAL A 235 17.58 -4.18 -9.78
N PRO A 236 18.25 -3.40 -8.90
CA PRO A 236 19.19 -3.93 -7.90
C PRO A 236 18.57 -5.04 -7.04
N ARG A 237 19.43 -5.91 -6.51
CA ARG A 237 19.03 -7.09 -5.75
C ARG A 237 19.56 -6.95 -4.34
N PHE A 238 18.66 -7.04 -3.37
CA PHE A 238 19.01 -7.05 -1.95
C PHE A 238 18.30 -8.21 -1.25
N SER A 239 19.04 -8.97 -0.48
CA SER A 239 18.49 -9.98 0.42
C SER A 239 18.12 -9.33 1.75
N GLN A 240 16.97 -9.69 2.30
CA GLN A 240 16.67 -9.34 3.69
C GLN A 240 17.37 -10.30 4.67
N GLU A 241 17.62 -11.55 4.28
CA GLU A 241 18.11 -12.61 5.16
C GLU A 241 19.56 -12.40 5.60
N ILE A 242 20.36 -11.66 4.82
CA ILE A 242 21.74 -11.31 5.24
C ILE A 242 21.75 -10.35 6.45
N HIS A 243 20.62 -9.67 6.72
CA HIS A 243 20.44 -8.76 7.85
C HIS A 243 19.83 -9.42 9.07
N LYS A 244 19.69 -10.75 9.07
CA LYS A 244 19.11 -11.50 10.17
C LYS A 244 19.79 -11.18 11.51
N GLY A 245 19.00 -10.72 12.48
CA GLY A 245 19.48 -10.29 13.80
C GLY A 245 20.21 -8.93 13.85
N GLN A 246 20.34 -8.20 12.74
CA GLN A 246 20.83 -6.82 12.74
C GLN A 246 19.69 -5.88 13.21
N TYR A 247 19.98 -4.95 14.11
CA TYR A 247 19.00 -4.01 14.68
C TYR A 247 17.65 -4.65 15.09
N PRO A 248 17.66 -5.57 16.08
CA PRO A 248 16.49 -6.34 16.48
C PRO A 248 15.31 -5.48 16.96
N GLU A 249 15.55 -4.23 17.36
CA GLU A 249 14.51 -3.25 17.70
C GLU A 249 13.59 -2.89 16.53
N TYR A 250 14.00 -3.18 15.29
CA TYR A 250 13.18 -3.01 14.10
C TYR A 250 12.70 -4.38 13.61
N ASP A 251 11.76 -5.00 14.32
CA ASP A 251 11.12 -6.26 13.89
C ASP A 251 12.08 -7.47 13.83
N ASN A 252 12.91 -7.64 14.88
CA ASN A 252 13.87 -8.74 15.08
C ASN A 252 15.06 -8.81 14.09
N GLY A 253 15.20 -7.82 13.21
CA GLY A 253 16.20 -7.83 12.15
C GLY A 253 15.68 -8.48 10.87
N GLY A 254 16.52 -8.52 9.83
CA GLY A 254 16.20 -8.82 8.43
C GLY A 254 15.08 -9.81 8.08
N GLU A 255 14.75 -10.79 8.91
CA GLU A 255 13.68 -11.79 8.68
C GLU A 255 12.29 -11.21 8.41
N ALA A 256 12.01 -9.98 8.82
CA ALA A 256 10.72 -9.31 8.57
C ALA A 256 10.83 -8.06 7.66
N TRP A 257 11.98 -7.86 7.00
CA TRP A 257 12.28 -6.65 6.23
C TRP A 257 11.93 -6.72 4.74
N CYS A 258 11.06 -7.64 4.31
CA CYS A 258 10.69 -7.81 2.90
C CYS A 258 10.20 -6.51 2.23
N SER A 259 9.42 -5.69 2.95
CA SER A 259 8.88 -4.42 2.45
C SER A 259 9.95 -3.33 2.28
N PRO A 260 10.75 -2.97 3.32
CA PRO A 260 11.83 -2.00 3.15
C PRO A 260 12.90 -2.46 2.15
N THR A 261 13.25 -3.76 2.14
CA THR A 261 14.23 -4.32 1.19
C THR A 261 13.74 -4.17 -0.25
N SER A 262 12.51 -4.58 -0.54
CA SER A 262 11.89 -4.40 -1.87
C SER A 262 11.76 -2.93 -2.25
N SER A 263 11.44 -2.07 -1.27
CA SER A 263 11.34 -0.63 -1.48
C SER A 263 12.68 -0.03 -1.91
N GLN A 264 13.76 -0.39 -1.20
CA GLN A 264 15.11 0.09 -1.49
C GLN A 264 15.59 -0.35 -2.87
N MET A 265 15.27 -1.58 -3.32
CA MET A 265 15.58 -2.03 -4.68
C MET A 265 14.99 -1.11 -5.76
N ILE A 266 13.70 -0.75 -5.67
CA ILE A 266 13.08 0.13 -6.67
C ILE A 266 13.57 1.58 -6.53
N ILE A 267 13.77 2.06 -5.29
CA ILE A 267 14.31 3.40 -5.05
C ILE A 267 15.67 3.55 -5.75
N GLU A 268 16.57 2.57 -5.64
CA GLU A 268 17.86 2.60 -6.30
C GLU A 268 17.82 2.35 -7.80
N TYR A 269 16.87 1.55 -8.29
CA TYR A 269 16.60 1.44 -9.73
C TYR A 269 16.32 2.80 -10.36
N TRP A 270 15.66 3.71 -9.64
CA TRP A 270 15.44 5.09 -10.08
C TRP A 270 16.57 6.06 -9.72
N GLY A 271 17.67 5.58 -9.13
CA GLY A 271 18.83 6.38 -8.77
C GLY A 271 18.78 7.03 -7.38
N GLY A 272 17.81 6.68 -6.54
CA GLY A 272 17.66 7.19 -5.16
C GLY A 272 18.66 6.59 -4.18
N ARG A 273 19.95 6.89 -4.34
CA ARG A 273 20.99 6.36 -3.42
C ARG A 273 21.15 7.24 -2.18
N LEU A 274 21.31 6.60 -1.03
CA LEU A 274 21.65 7.27 0.23
C LEU A 274 23.12 7.70 0.19
N THR A 275 23.44 8.82 0.85
CA THR A 275 24.82 9.28 1.00
C THR A 275 25.52 8.55 2.15
N PRO A 276 26.87 8.52 2.19
CA PRO A 276 27.62 7.97 3.31
C PRO A 276 27.22 8.56 4.66
N GLU A 277 26.88 9.86 4.70
CA GLU A 277 26.45 10.54 5.93
C GLU A 277 25.07 10.07 6.39
N GLN A 278 24.16 9.74 5.47
CA GLN A 278 22.85 9.18 5.83
C GLN A 278 22.98 7.75 6.37
N LEU A 279 23.99 7.01 5.90
CA LEU A 279 24.28 5.64 6.29
C LEU A 279 25.21 5.55 7.51
N SER A 280 25.75 6.66 8.02
CA SER A 280 26.81 6.66 9.02
C SER A 280 26.39 6.13 10.40
N TRP A 281 25.10 5.93 10.62
CA TRP A 281 24.59 5.32 11.85
C TRP A 281 24.57 3.78 11.77
N VAL A 282 24.66 3.22 10.56
CA VAL A 282 24.68 1.78 10.33
C VAL A 282 26.07 1.23 10.66
N ASP A 283 26.13 0.05 11.28
CA ASP A 283 27.38 -0.63 11.57
C ASP A 283 28.14 -0.88 10.26
N PRO A 284 29.37 -0.37 10.11
CA PRO A 284 30.11 -0.48 8.85
C PRO A 284 30.52 -1.92 8.50
N SER A 285 30.35 -2.89 9.40
CA SER A 285 30.57 -4.32 9.12
C SER A 285 29.38 -4.98 8.42
N TYR A 286 28.21 -4.35 8.39
CA TYR A 286 27.04 -4.88 7.71
C TYR A 286 27.10 -4.58 6.21
N ALA A 287 26.79 -5.59 5.41
CA ALA A 287 26.55 -5.41 3.99
C ALA A 287 25.23 -4.66 3.79
N ASP A 288 25.08 -3.99 2.65
CA ASP A 288 23.84 -3.32 2.25
C ASP A 288 23.19 -2.41 3.30
N PRO A 289 23.94 -1.46 3.89
CA PRO A 289 23.45 -0.60 4.97
C PRO A 289 22.19 0.22 4.60
N GLN A 290 21.91 0.37 3.31
CA GLN A 290 20.68 0.95 2.81
C GLN A 290 19.42 0.17 3.18
N VAL A 291 19.52 -1.14 3.42
CA VAL A 291 18.40 -2.00 3.84
C VAL A 291 18.10 -1.76 5.32
N ASP A 292 19.11 -1.71 6.20
CA ASP A 292 18.96 -1.29 7.60
C ASP A 292 18.37 0.13 7.70
N HIS A 293 18.87 1.04 6.86
CA HIS A 293 18.31 2.38 6.72
C HIS A 293 16.82 2.34 6.34
N ALA A 294 16.46 1.58 5.30
CA ALA A 294 15.06 1.47 4.90
C ALA A 294 14.18 0.87 6.02
N ALA A 295 14.66 -0.14 6.75
CA ALA A 295 13.93 -0.74 7.87
C ALA A 295 13.65 0.30 8.96
N ARG A 296 14.68 0.98 9.48
CA ARG A 296 14.50 2.07 10.45
C ARG A 296 13.59 3.17 9.94
N PHE A 297 13.67 3.51 8.65
CA PHE A 297 12.89 4.59 8.05
C PHE A 297 11.47 4.21 7.61
N THR A 298 11.07 2.95 7.76
CA THR A 298 9.70 2.46 7.50
C THR A 298 9.02 1.80 8.69
N TYR A 299 9.76 1.42 9.73
CA TYR A 299 9.23 0.88 10.99
C TYR A 299 8.07 1.70 11.57
N ASP A 300 6.96 1.02 11.84
CA ASP A 300 5.80 1.56 12.53
C ASP A 300 5.84 1.06 13.98
N TYR A 301 5.98 1.99 14.92
CA TYR A 301 6.20 1.66 16.33
C TYR A 301 4.96 1.08 17.03
N GLN A 302 3.74 1.29 16.52
CA GLN A 302 2.54 0.65 17.06
C GLN A 302 2.33 -0.74 16.48
N TYR A 303 2.56 -0.88 15.17
CA TYR A 303 2.49 -2.18 14.48
C TYR A 303 3.65 -3.11 14.86
N GLU A 304 4.76 -2.54 15.35
CA GLU A 304 6.02 -3.22 15.63
C GLU A 304 6.61 -3.91 14.39
N GLY A 305 6.44 -3.29 13.21
CA GLY A 305 6.87 -3.88 11.95
C GLY A 305 7.15 -2.88 10.83
N CYS A 306 7.85 -3.33 9.80
CA CYS A 306 8.22 -2.51 8.63
C CYS A 306 7.22 -2.61 7.46
N GLY A 307 6.11 -3.34 7.64
CA GLY A 307 5.15 -3.67 6.57
C GLY A 307 4.04 -2.63 6.32
N ASN A 308 4.03 -1.50 7.03
CA ASN A 308 2.99 -0.48 6.89
C ASN A 308 3.00 0.16 5.49
N TRP A 309 1.87 0.06 4.77
CA TRP A 309 1.77 0.43 3.36
C TRP A 309 2.10 1.90 3.07
N PRO A 310 1.39 2.87 3.67
CA PRO A 310 1.69 4.27 3.44
C PRO A 310 3.06 4.70 3.95
N PHE A 311 3.64 4.04 4.96
CA PHE A 311 4.95 4.42 5.49
C PHE A 311 6.07 4.09 4.50
N ASN A 312 6.03 2.93 3.85
CA ASN A 312 6.97 2.57 2.79
C ASN A 312 6.84 3.51 1.58
N ALA A 313 5.60 3.80 1.14
CA ALA A 313 5.36 4.73 0.04
C ALA A 313 5.82 6.16 0.36
N ALA A 314 5.66 6.60 1.62
CA ALA A 314 6.14 7.90 2.08
C ALA A 314 7.67 7.94 2.18
N TYR A 315 8.32 6.87 2.65
CA TYR A 315 9.78 6.71 2.66
C TYR A 315 10.37 6.84 1.25
N ALA A 316 9.83 6.11 0.26
CA ALA A 316 10.27 6.21 -1.12
C ALA A 316 10.17 7.64 -1.68
N ALA A 317 9.16 8.40 -1.25
CA ALA A 317 8.96 9.77 -1.66
C ALA A 317 9.92 10.79 -1.00
N THR A 318 10.70 10.39 0.02
CA THR A 318 11.73 11.24 0.63
C THR A 318 12.95 11.43 -0.27
N PHE A 319 13.16 10.52 -1.23
CA PHE A 319 14.22 10.59 -2.21
C PHE A 319 13.88 11.61 -3.30
N GLU A 320 14.89 12.37 -3.71
CA GLU A 320 14.71 13.42 -4.69
C GLU A 320 14.17 12.85 -6.01
N GLY A 321 13.15 13.51 -6.56
CA GLY A 321 12.58 13.12 -7.85
C GLY A 321 11.76 11.84 -7.83
N LEU A 322 11.47 11.23 -6.68
CA LEU A 322 10.60 10.04 -6.56
C LEU A 322 9.26 10.35 -5.92
N GLN A 323 8.27 9.54 -6.30
CA GLN A 323 6.96 9.48 -5.66
C GLN A 323 6.49 8.02 -5.56
N GLY A 324 5.63 7.74 -4.58
CA GLY A 324 5.07 6.43 -4.35
C GLY A 324 3.55 6.45 -4.20
N VAL A 325 2.90 5.38 -4.62
CA VAL A 325 1.47 5.15 -4.38
C VAL A 325 1.24 3.73 -3.87
N VAL A 326 0.22 3.57 -3.04
CA VAL A 326 -0.37 2.27 -2.69
C VAL A 326 -1.63 2.10 -3.53
N THR A 327 -1.74 0.98 -4.24
CA THR A 327 -2.93 0.67 -5.05
C THR A 327 -3.18 -0.83 -5.12
N ARG A 328 -4.27 -1.24 -5.76
CA ARG A 328 -4.54 -2.63 -6.14
C ARG A 328 -4.54 -2.76 -7.66
N LEU A 329 -3.87 -3.79 -8.17
CA LEU A 329 -3.92 -4.17 -9.59
C LEU A 329 -4.75 -5.44 -9.75
N GLY A 330 -5.32 -5.61 -10.96
CA GLY A 330 -6.33 -6.65 -11.20
C GLY A 330 -5.83 -7.86 -11.99
N SER A 331 -4.63 -7.80 -12.57
CA SER A 331 -4.08 -8.84 -13.46
C SER A 331 -2.57 -8.68 -13.63
N LEU A 332 -1.87 -9.72 -14.10
CA LEU A 332 -0.50 -9.55 -14.57
C LEU A 332 -0.42 -8.70 -15.85
N THR A 333 -1.48 -8.60 -16.65
CA THR A 333 -1.52 -7.69 -17.82
C THR A 333 -1.40 -6.21 -17.41
N ASP A 334 -1.94 -5.83 -16.25
CA ASP A 334 -1.71 -4.51 -15.67
C ASP A 334 -0.23 -4.29 -15.34
N LEU A 335 0.45 -5.32 -14.82
CA LEU A 335 1.89 -5.25 -14.54
C LEU A 335 2.73 -5.27 -15.81
N GLU A 336 2.40 -6.05 -16.82
CA GLU A 336 3.06 -5.99 -18.13
C GLU A 336 2.98 -4.57 -18.71
N THR A 337 1.84 -3.89 -18.58
CA THR A 337 1.67 -2.49 -19.00
C THR A 337 2.66 -1.56 -18.28
N LEU A 338 2.90 -1.77 -16.99
CA LEU A 338 3.83 -0.98 -16.19
C LEU A 338 5.29 -1.32 -16.49
N ILE A 339 5.65 -2.60 -16.59
CA ILE A 339 7.00 -3.07 -16.91
C ILE A 339 7.42 -2.62 -18.31
N ALA A 340 6.50 -2.65 -19.30
CA ALA A 340 6.75 -2.11 -20.64
C ALA A 340 7.07 -0.60 -20.60
N ALA A 341 6.56 0.13 -19.60
CA ALA A 341 6.88 1.54 -19.35
C ALA A 341 8.09 1.76 -18.42
N GLY A 342 8.79 0.69 -18.05
CA GLY A 342 9.96 0.72 -17.17
C GLY A 342 9.63 0.91 -15.69
N ILE A 343 8.41 0.62 -15.26
CA ILE A 343 7.95 0.77 -13.86
C ILE A 343 7.87 -0.61 -13.21
N PRO A 344 8.84 -0.99 -12.35
CA PRO A 344 8.71 -2.18 -11.51
C PRO A 344 7.63 -1.98 -10.44
N ALA A 345 7.14 -3.08 -9.88
CA ALA A 345 6.10 -3.05 -8.87
C ALA A 345 6.41 -4.01 -7.72
N ILE A 346 6.03 -3.64 -6.51
CA ILE A 346 6.19 -4.50 -5.34
C ILE A 346 4.82 -5.06 -4.98
N THR A 347 4.67 -6.38 -5.01
CA THR A 347 3.40 -7.07 -4.78
C THR A 347 3.41 -7.80 -3.45
N SER A 348 2.29 -7.75 -2.74
CA SER A 348 2.07 -8.58 -1.54
C SER A 348 1.68 -10.00 -1.92
N GLN A 349 2.40 -10.98 -1.39
CA GLN A 349 2.17 -12.40 -1.61
C GLN A 349 1.79 -13.10 -0.29
N SER A 350 0.90 -14.10 -0.38
CA SER A 350 0.55 -14.99 0.73
C SER A 350 0.24 -16.39 0.21
N PHE A 351 1.03 -17.37 0.64
CA PHE A 351 1.04 -18.71 0.04
C PHE A 351 1.58 -19.79 0.99
N LEU A 352 1.12 -21.02 0.81
CA LEU A 352 1.78 -22.22 1.33
C LEU A 352 2.95 -22.58 0.43
N LYS A 353 3.93 -23.30 0.98
CA LYS A 353 5.16 -23.67 0.28
C LYS A 353 4.92 -24.39 -1.04
N GLU A 354 3.83 -25.16 -1.12
CA GLU A 354 3.44 -25.96 -2.27
C GLU A 354 2.73 -25.13 -3.36
N GLU A 355 2.31 -23.90 -3.07
CA GLU A 355 1.53 -23.07 -4.00
C GLU A 355 2.40 -22.20 -4.92
N LEU A 356 3.69 -22.04 -4.61
CA LEU A 356 4.64 -21.28 -5.43
C LEU A 356 5.91 -22.12 -5.68
N THR A 357 5.93 -22.80 -6.82
CA THR A 357 7.05 -23.66 -7.21
C THR A 357 8.35 -22.87 -7.24
N GLY A 358 9.40 -23.40 -6.60
CA GLY A 358 10.74 -22.80 -6.60
C GLY A 358 10.98 -21.77 -5.49
N ALA A 359 9.95 -21.35 -4.74
CA ALA A 359 10.15 -20.44 -3.61
C ALA A 359 10.92 -21.10 -2.45
N GLY A 360 10.57 -22.36 -2.12
CA GLY A 360 11.24 -23.13 -1.07
C GLY A 360 10.73 -22.88 0.36
N TYR A 361 9.82 -21.92 0.54
CA TYR A 361 9.18 -21.54 1.80
C TYR A 361 7.70 -21.20 1.57
N GLY A 362 6.94 -21.01 2.66
CA GLY A 362 5.58 -20.45 2.63
C GLY A 362 5.47 -19.26 3.59
N THR A 363 4.48 -18.41 3.40
CA THR A 363 4.32 -17.16 4.15
C THR A 363 2.86 -16.73 4.31
N SER A 364 2.53 -16.08 5.44
CA SER A 364 1.27 -15.37 5.65
C SER A 364 1.24 -14.00 4.97
N GLY A 365 2.39 -13.41 4.70
CA GLY A 365 2.56 -12.12 4.01
C GLY A 365 4.03 -11.89 3.66
N HIS A 366 4.31 -11.51 2.42
CA HIS A 366 5.67 -11.25 1.93
C HIS A 366 5.64 -10.26 0.77
N LEU A 367 6.57 -9.32 0.74
CA LEU A 367 6.67 -8.34 -0.34
C LEU A 367 7.76 -8.78 -1.31
N MET A 368 7.42 -8.82 -2.59
CA MET A 368 8.34 -9.20 -3.66
C MET A 368 8.26 -8.20 -4.81
N THR A 369 9.39 -7.93 -5.45
CA THR A 369 9.44 -6.96 -6.56
C THR A 369 9.35 -7.68 -7.89
N ILE A 370 8.31 -7.42 -8.69
CA ILE A 370 8.27 -7.85 -10.09
C ILE A 370 9.12 -6.90 -10.92
N ILE A 371 10.07 -7.48 -11.64
CA ILE A 371 11.03 -6.77 -12.48
C ILE A 371 10.90 -7.14 -13.96
N GLY A 372 10.09 -8.14 -14.29
CA GLY A 372 9.98 -8.60 -15.67
C GLY A 372 9.14 -9.85 -15.88
N PHE A 373 9.15 -10.29 -17.14
CA PHE A 373 8.51 -11.51 -17.61
C PHE A 373 9.43 -12.21 -18.62
N THR A 374 9.48 -13.55 -18.56
CA THR A 374 10.22 -14.37 -19.53
C THR A 374 9.48 -14.44 -20.88
N ALA A 375 10.11 -15.04 -21.90
CA ALA A 375 9.48 -15.30 -23.19
C ALA A 375 8.22 -16.20 -23.07
N ASP A 376 8.22 -17.14 -22.12
CA ASP A 376 7.08 -18.01 -21.83
C ASP A 376 5.99 -17.34 -20.96
N GLY A 377 6.25 -16.10 -20.53
CA GLY A 377 5.33 -15.29 -19.72
C GLY A 377 5.43 -15.49 -18.21
N ASP A 378 6.44 -16.22 -17.75
CA ASP A 378 6.70 -16.43 -16.32
C ASP A 378 7.23 -15.16 -15.66
N VAL A 379 6.91 -15.00 -14.38
CA VAL A 379 7.22 -13.79 -13.62
C VAL A 379 8.69 -13.81 -13.21
N ILE A 380 9.42 -12.77 -13.58
CA ILE A 380 10.76 -12.50 -13.07
C ILE A 380 10.62 -11.55 -11.89
N ALA A 381 10.96 -12.05 -10.70
CA ALA A 381 10.84 -11.30 -9.45
C ALA A 381 12.17 -11.27 -8.69
N ASN A 382 12.44 -10.15 -8.04
CA ASN A 382 13.40 -10.07 -6.95
C ASN A 382 12.67 -10.45 -5.65
N ASP A 383 13.00 -11.62 -5.11
CA ASP A 383 12.51 -12.15 -3.85
C ASP A 383 13.51 -11.85 -2.72
N PRO A 384 13.22 -10.90 -1.81
CA PRO A 384 14.16 -10.56 -0.75
C PRO A 384 14.39 -11.70 0.25
N ALA A 385 13.48 -12.69 0.36
CA ALA A 385 13.66 -13.88 1.19
C ALA A 385 14.58 -14.89 0.50
N SER A 386 15.85 -14.48 0.37
CA SER A 386 16.91 -15.20 -0.34
C SER A 386 18.18 -15.21 0.49
N PRO A 387 18.98 -16.29 0.47
CA PRO A 387 20.15 -16.40 1.35
C PRO A 387 21.30 -15.41 1.03
N SER A 388 21.26 -14.75 -0.13
CA SER A 388 22.21 -13.73 -0.58
C SER A 388 21.58 -12.90 -1.72
N ASP A 389 22.19 -11.76 -2.05
CA ASP A 389 21.73 -10.89 -3.14
C ASP A 389 21.71 -11.58 -4.50
N ASP A 390 22.71 -12.42 -4.78
CA ASP A 390 22.79 -13.17 -6.03
C ASP A 390 21.60 -14.13 -6.21
N ALA A 391 21.06 -14.64 -5.09
CA ALA A 391 19.94 -15.58 -5.07
C ALA A 391 18.56 -14.88 -5.11
N VAL A 392 18.50 -13.55 -5.04
CA VAL A 392 17.25 -12.75 -4.99
C VAL A 392 16.44 -12.87 -6.28
N ARG A 393 17.08 -12.88 -7.45
CA ARG A 393 16.35 -12.97 -8.72
C ARG A 393 15.85 -14.40 -8.91
N ARG A 394 14.53 -14.54 -9.02
CA ARG A 394 13.83 -15.81 -9.26
C ARG A 394 12.85 -15.69 -10.42
N VAL A 395 12.55 -16.83 -11.01
CA VAL A 395 11.52 -16.97 -12.05
C VAL A 395 10.44 -17.88 -11.52
N TYR A 396 9.20 -17.40 -11.51
CA TYR A 396 8.04 -18.12 -11.01
C TYR A 396 7.01 -18.34 -12.09
N LYS A 397 6.35 -19.49 -12.03
CA LYS A 397 5.26 -19.80 -12.95
C LYS A 397 4.17 -18.75 -12.86
N ARG A 398 3.81 -18.19 -14.01
CA ARG A 398 2.80 -17.13 -14.14
C ARG A 398 1.52 -17.44 -13.37
N ARG A 399 0.98 -18.64 -13.58
CA ARG A 399 -0.31 -19.06 -13.03
C ARG A 399 -0.30 -19.11 -11.51
N GLU A 400 0.77 -19.65 -10.94
CA GLU A 400 0.95 -19.78 -9.49
C GLU A 400 1.03 -18.39 -8.86
N TRP A 401 1.91 -17.53 -9.41
CA TRP A 401 2.08 -16.15 -8.95
C TRP A 401 0.78 -15.34 -9.00
N GLU A 402 0.12 -15.33 -10.15
CA GLU A 402 -1.10 -14.55 -10.35
C GLU A 402 -2.20 -14.94 -9.37
N ASN A 403 -2.30 -16.25 -9.10
CA ASN A 403 -3.30 -16.76 -8.17
C ASN A 403 -3.01 -16.35 -6.73
N ILE A 404 -1.77 -16.51 -6.26
CA ILE A 404 -1.42 -16.17 -4.87
C ILE A 404 -1.45 -14.66 -4.60
N TRP A 405 -1.22 -13.84 -5.63
CA TRP A 405 -1.25 -12.39 -5.56
C TRP A 405 -2.67 -11.82 -5.59
N LEU A 406 -3.53 -12.31 -6.49
CA LEU A 406 -4.82 -11.64 -6.73
C LEU A 406 -5.98 -12.23 -5.94
N ARG A 407 -5.85 -13.43 -5.36
CA ARG A 407 -6.88 -14.01 -4.50
C ARG A 407 -7.07 -13.22 -3.21
N THR A 408 -8.29 -13.19 -2.70
CA THR A 408 -8.66 -12.52 -1.43
C THR A 408 -8.90 -13.53 -0.31
N LYS A 409 -9.03 -14.82 -0.64
CA LYS A 409 -9.13 -15.92 0.32
C LYS A 409 -8.15 -17.02 -0.02
N ARG A 410 -7.63 -17.70 1.00
CA ARG A 410 -6.82 -18.91 0.86
C ARG A 410 -7.00 -19.84 2.05
N TYR A 411 -6.58 -21.09 1.90
CA TYR A 411 -6.42 -21.99 3.03
C TYR A 411 -5.02 -21.83 3.63
N ASN A 412 -4.92 -21.78 4.95
CA ASN A 412 -3.65 -21.89 5.66
C ASN A 412 -3.27 -23.37 5.88
N ALA A 413 -2.13 -23.62 6.54
CA ALA A 413 -1.65 -24.98 6.77
C ALA A 413 -2.59 -25.84 7.64
N SER A 414 -3.46 -25.21 8.46
CA SER A 414 -4.48 -25.89 9.25
C SER A 414 -5.82 -26.06 8.50
N GLY A 415 -5.88 -25.73 7.21
CA GLY A 415 -7.09 -25.82 6.39
C GLY A 415 -8.15 -24.76 6.69
N SER A 416 -7.81 -23.71 7.46
CA SER A 416 -8.70 -22.60 7.78
C SER A 416 -8.66 -21.54 6.68
N VAL A 417 -9.81 -20.93 6.37
CA VAL A 417 -9.89 -19.83 5.41
C VAL A 417 -9.31 -18.57 6.04
N VAL A 418 -8.30 -18.00 5.41
CA VAL A 418 -7.63 -16.75 5.80
C VAL A 418 -7.60 -15.79 4.62
N SER A 419 -7.30 -14.52 4.90
CA SER A 419 -7.20 -13.48 3.87
C SER A 419 -6.02 -13.72 2.92
N GLY A 420 -6.25 -13.45 1.64
CA GLY A 420 -5.22 -13.24 0.63
C GLY A 420 -5.00 -11.76 0.40
N THR A 421 -4.09 -11.42 -0.50
CA THR A 421 -3.61 -10.03 -0.61
C THR A 421 -4.45 -9.17 -1.54
N GLY A 422 -5.25 -9.78 -2.42
CA GLY A 422 -6.22 -9.07 -3.27
C GLY A 422 -5.59 -8.07 -4.24
N GLY A 423 -4.33 -8.28 -4.63
CA GLY A 423 -3.65 -7.45 -5.63
C GLY A 423 -3.04 -6.13 -5.11
N VAL A 424 -2.97 -5.92 -3.79
CA VAL A 424 -2.33 -4.72 -3.23
C VAL A 424 -0.84 -4.66 -3.59
N CYS A 425 -0.35 -3.46 -3.91
CA CYS A 425 1.01 -3.25 -4.36
C CYS A 425 1.50 -1.81 -4.09
N TYR A 426 2.82 -1.66 -4.09
CA TYR A 426 3.51 -0.39 -4.21
C TYR A 426 3.88 -0.12 -5.67
N LEU A 427 3.67 1.12 -6.12
CA LEU A 427 4.25 1.62 -7.35
C LEU A 427 5.10 2.86 -7.03
N TYR A 428 6.41 2.76 -7.25
CA TYR A 428 7.35 3.88 -7.13
C TYR A 428 7.85 4.27 -8.52
N PHE A 429 7.81 5.56 -8.80
CA PHE A 429 8.11 6.09 -10.13
C PHE A 429 8.58 7.55 -10.02
N PRO A 430 9.17 8.12 -11.09
CA PRO A 430 9.62 9.50 -11.07
C PRO A 430 8.48 10.48 -10.71
N ALA A 431 8.80 11.50 -9.93
CA ALA A 431 7.92 12.64 -9.60
C ALA A 431 7.40 13.34 -10.88
N ARG A 432 8.16 13.24 -11.97
CA ARG A 432 7.82 13.73 -13.31
C ARG A 432 7.88 12.56 -14.31
N PRO A 433 6.87 11.69 -14.34
CA PRO A 433 6.85 10.54 -15.24
C PRO A 433 6.81 10.99 -16.70
N THR A 434 7.42 10.23 -17.61
CA THR A 434 7.37 10.48 -19.06
C THR A 434 5.92 10.35 -19.60
N PRO A 435 5.62 10.84 -20.81
CA PRO A 435 4.29 10.62 -21.41
C PRO A 435 3.91 9.13 -21.51
N HIS A 436 4.88 8.25 -21.77
CA HIS A 436 4.64 6.80 -21.82
C HIS A 436 4.27 6.24 -20.44
N GLN A 437 5.05 6.58 -19.41
CA GLN A 437 4.78 6.20 -18.02
C GLN A 437 3.44 6.71 -17.52
N ARG A 438 3.07 7.97 -17.83
CA ARG A 438 1.75 8.52 -17.48
C ARG A 438 0.61 7.74 -18.10
N ARG A 439 0.74 7.31 -19.36
CA ARG A 439 -0.27 6.48 -20.02
C ARG A 439 -0.38 5.10 -19.35
N ALA A 440 0.75 4.46 -19.03
CA ALA A 440 0.76 3.18 -18.33
C ALA A 440 0.13 3.26 -16.93
N LEU A 441 0.52 4.25 -16.13
CA LEU A 441 -0.08 4.52 -14.81
C LEU A 441 -1.58 4.79 -14.91
N ALA A 442 -2.01 5.64 -15.85
CA ALA A 442 -3.43 5.94 -16.06
C ALA A 442 -4.20 4.71 -16.53
N ALA A 443 -3.59 3.85 -17.36
CA ALA A 443 -4.15 2.60 -17.82
C ALA A 443 -4.35 1.59 -16.69
N VAL A 444 -3.67 1.75 -15.55
CA VAL A 444 -3.90 0.96 -14.33
C VAL A 444 -4.67 1.69 -13.22
N GLY A 445 -5.20 2.88 -13.53
CA GLY A 445 -6.02 3.66 -12.60
C GLY A 445 -5.26 4.63 -11.68
N VAL A 446 -3.94 4.78 -11.87
CA VAL A 446 -3.11 5.74 -11.12
C VAL A 446 -2.97 7.05 -11.91
N ARG A 447 -3.19 8.19 -11.24
CA ARG A 447 -3.13 9.52 -11.85
C ARG A 447 -2.20 10.46 -11.09
#